data_AF-A0A835ZDH4-F1
#
_entry.id   AF-A0A835ZDH4-F1
#
_cell.length_a   1.000
_cell.length_b   1.000
_cell.length_c   1.000
_cell.angle_alpha   90.00
_cell.angle_beta   90.00
_cell.angle_gamma   90.00
#
_symmetry.space_group_name_H-M   'P 1'
#
loop_
_entity.id
_entity.type
_entity.pdbx_description
1 polymer ?
#
loop_
_entity_poly.entity_id
_entity_poly.type
_entity_poly.pdbx_seq_one_letter_code
_entity_poly.pdbx_strand_id
1 'polypeptide(L)'
;MHASIAAGLLLLAQLAGVAAHGYLITPKARSYGPSDAFYDDMSGNGAGLNVVFNSNPGICGDPFQGVPTTNFAGAIGPIQATYNVGATIPVTFQLTANHGGKIVMKLCPSSPASATQSCFNTYPLKRSDTGTTEYWITTGTYTGSAAVTLNYVLPAGVSCANGCLLQWEYVAMQSCIENCASAVCGPAYSTKYNPITGGTNMVACPVAKGPEVTEN
;
A
#
# COMPACT_ATOMS: atom_id res chain seq x y z
N MET A 1 -48.07 38.73 -5.03
CA MET A 1 -46.60 38.67 -5.13
C MET A 1 -46.13 37.61 -4.14
N HIS A 2 -45.91 36.37 -4.61
CA HIS A 2 -45.39 35.28 -3.78
C HIS A 2 -43.91 35.09 -4.15
N ALA A 3 -43.00 35.46 -3.26
CA ALA A 3 -41.58 35.23 -3.43
C ALA A 3 -41.26 33.80 -2.98
N SER A 4 -41.02 32.90 -3.92
CA SER A 4 -40.48 31.57 -3.65
C SER A 4 -39.00 31.71 -3.27
N ILE A 5 -38.68 31.48 -1.99
CA ILE A 5 -37.30 31.33 -1.52
C ILE A 5 -36.87 29.91 -1.87
N ALA A 6 -36.09 29.76 -2.93
CA ALA A 6 -35.40 28.51 -3.24
C ALA A 6 -34.27 28.32 -2.22
N ALA A 7 -34.49 27.46 -1.23
CA ALA A 7 -33.43 26.98 -0.35
C ALA A 7 -32.51 26.06 -1.15
N GLY A 8 -31.40 26.61 -1.63
CA GLY A 8 -30.34 25.82 -2.27
C GLY A 8 -29.74 24.84 -1.26
N LEU A 9 -29.91 23.55 -1.53
CA LEU A 9 -29.26 22.49 -0.78
C LEU A 9 -27.76 22.54 -1.11
N LEU A 10 -26.97 23.17 -0.24
CA LEU A 10 -25.53 23.17 -0.32
C LEU A 10 -25.05 21.74 0.00
N LEU A 11 -24.80 20.94 -1.03
CA LEU A 11 -24.20 19.62 -0.90
C LEU A 11 -22.75 19.83 -0.43
N LEU A 12 -22.53 19.82 0.89
CA LEU A 12 -21.18 19.68 1.44
C LEU A 12 -20.64 18.34 0.93
N ALA A 13 -19.79 18.40 -0.08
CA ALA A 13 -18.89 17.30 -0.40
C ALA A 13 -18.02 17.11 0.85
N GLN A 14 -18.41 16.17 1.70
CA GLN A 14 -17.53 15.69 2.75
C GLN A 14 -16.31 15.12 2.05
N LEU A 15 -15.19 15.82 2.16
CA LEU A 15 -13.87 15.27 1.93
C LEU A 15 -13.65 14.20 3.00
N ALA A 16 -14.27 13.04 2.81
CA ALA A 16 -13.97 11.87 3.60
C ALA A 16 -12.50 11.56 3.34
N GLY A 17 -11.66 11.83 4.34
CA GLY A 17 -10.30 11.32 4.35
C GLY A 17 -10.38 9.83 4.07
N VAL A 18 -9.77 9.40 2.96
CA VAL A 18 -9.82 7.99 2.57
C VAL A 18 -8.85 7.27 3.49
N ALA A 19 -9.31 6.75 4.62
CA ALA A 19 -8.47 5.93 5.48
C ALA A 19 -7.90 4.74 4.67
N ALA A 20 -6.63 4.34 4.89
CA ALA A 20 -6.24 3.02 4.44
C ALA A 20 -7.16 1.99 5.10
N HIS A 21 -7.24 0.82 4.51
CA HIS A 21 -7.99 -0.29 5.08
C HIS A 21 -7.08 -1.46 5.44
N GLY A 22 -5.79 -1.19 5.65
CA GLY A 22 -4.88 -2.09 6.34
C GLY A 22 -3.57 -1.41 6.78
N TYR A 23 -2.77 -2.13 7.57
CA TYR A 23 -1.42 -1.74 7.99
C TYR A 23 -0.57 -2.97 8.33
N LEU A 24 0.75 -2.81 8.31
CA LEU A 24 1.69 -3.88 8.64
C LEU A 24 1.97 -3.94 10.16
N ILE A 25 1.70 -5.11 10.76
CA ILE A 25 1.86 -5.39 12.20
C ILE A 25 3.25 -5.98 12.50
N THR A 26 3.72 -6.93 11.69
CA THR A 26 4.98 -7.65 11.92
C THR A 26 5.74 -7.84 10.62
N PRO A 27 7.02 -7.42 10.55
CA PRO A 27 7.68 -6.49 11.48
C PRO A 27 6.89 -5.19 11.61
N LYS A 28 6.90 -4.58 12.80
CA LYS A 28 6.10 -3.38 13.10
C LYS A 28 6.40 -2.26 12.10
N ALA A 29 5.38 -1.78 11.39
CA ALA A 29 5.53 -0.60 10.54
C ALA A 29 5.68 0.68 11.38
N ARG A 30 6.27 1.71 10.77
CA ARG A 30 6.36 3.05 11.38
C ARG A 30 5.02 3.73 11.52
N SER A 31 4.11 3.44 10.58
CA SER A 31 2.73 3.90 10.68
C SER A 31 1.95 3.17 11.76
N TYR A 32 2.44 2.06 12.34
CA TYR A 32 1.72 1.29 13.35
C TYR A 32 2.09 1.72 14.78
N GLY A 33 1.11 2.21 15.55
CA GLY A 33 1.26 2.77 16.88
C GLY A 33 1.39 4.31 17.03
N PRO A 34 1.68 5.14 16.01
CA PRO A 34 1.45 6.58 16.09
C PRO A 34 -0.05 6.85 15.96
N SER A 35 -0.65 7.41 17.01
CA SER A 35 -1.98 7.99 16.95
C SER A 35 -1.92 9.40 17.51
N ASP A 36 -2.18 10.38 16.65
CA ASP A 36 -2.34 11.79 17.02
C ASP A 36 -3.55 12.40 16.30
N ALA A 37 -3.66 13.73 16.28
CA ALA A 37 -4.77 14.42 15.63
C ALA A 37 -4.79 14.27 14.09
N PHE A 38 -3.69 13.83 13.48
CA PHE A 38 -3.47 13.79 12.03
C PHE A 38 -3.17 12.38 11.50
N TYR A 39 -2.57 11.51 12.32
CA TYR A 39 -2.15 10.17 11.93
C TYR A 39 -2.72 9.09 12.84
N ASP A 40 -3.01 7.96 12.22
CA ASP A 40 -3.35 6.68 12.83
C ASP A 40 -2.64 5.53 12.10
N ASP A 41 -2.89 4.30 12.55
CA ASP A 41 -2.33 3.08 11.96
C ASP A 41 -2.58 2.95 10.46
N MET A 42 -3.69 3.54 9.99
CA MET A 42 -4.21 3.49 8.63
C MET A 42 -3.74 4.66 7.76
N SER A 43 -2.89 5.54 8.27
CA SER A 43 -2.55 6.77 7.57
C SER A 43 -1.50 6.58 6.48
N GLY A 44 -0.89 5.39 6.38
CA GLY A 44 -0.01 4.97 5.28
C GLY A 44 -0.76 4.63 3.99
N ASN A 45 -1.79 5.41 3.63
CA ASN A 45 -2.73 5.15 2.54
C ASN A 45 -2.26 5.67 1.17
N GLY A 46 -1.10 6.33 1.10
CA GLY A 46 -0.61 7.01 -0.09
C GLY A 46 -1.62 8.03 -0.63
N ALA A 47 -2.37 8.73 0.23
CA ALA A 47 -3.52 9.59 -0.08
C ALA A 47 -4.73 8.94 -0.79
N GLY A 48 -4.80 7.60 -0.82
CA GLY A 48 -5.95 6.85 -1.31
C GLY A 48 -6.33 7.19 -2.75
N LEU A 49 -7.63 7.31 -3.03
CA LEU A 49 -8.14 7.62 -4.38
C LEU A 49 -7.65 8.97 -4.93
N ASN A 50 -7.26 9.92 -4.08
CA ASN A 50 -6.74 11.21 -4.53
C ASN A 50 -5.37 11.08 -5.22
N VAL A 51 -4.61 10.01 -4.94
CA VAL A 51 -3.33 9.68 -5.61
C VAL A 51 -3.50 8.80 -6.86
N VAL A 52 -4.66 8.20 -7.07
CA VAL A 52 -5.03 7.75 -8.44
C VAL A 52 -5.03 8.97 -9.40
N PHE A 53 -5.21 10.19 -8.87
CA PHE A 53 -5.13 11.45 -9.62
C PHE A 53 -3.88 12.29 -9.33
N ASN A 54 -2.96 11.85 -8.46
CA ASN A 54 -1.69 12.52 -8.12
C ASN A 54 -0.56 11.47 -8.02
N SER A 55 0.50 11.62 -8.82
CA SER A 55 1.46 10.55 -9.17
C SER A 55 2.41 10.03 -8.07
N ASN A 56 2.30 10.44 -6.80
CA ASN A 56 3.30 10.06 -5.78
C ASN A 56 2.68 9.62 -4.43
N PRO A 57 2.53 8.30 -4.18
CA PRO A 57 2.07 7.78 -2.89
C PRO A 57 3.11 7.88 -1.77
N GLY A 58 4.37 8.19 -2.10
CA GLY A 58 5.50 8.11 -1.19
C GLY A 58 5.94 6.68 -0.88
N ILE A 59 7.22 6.48 -0.56
CA ILE A 59 7.80 5.14 -0.36
C ILE A 59 7.32 4.43 0.92
N CYS A 60 6.70 5.17 1.84
CA CYS A 60 6.14 4.63 3.09
C CYS A 60 4.64 4.93 3.24
N GLY A 61 3.94 5.26 2.15
CA GLY A 61 2.50 5.50 2.15
C GLY A 61 2.07 6.89 2.65
N ASP A 62 3.00 7.83 2.75
CA ASP A 62 2.71 9.24 3.01
C ASP A 62 3.16 10.08 1.80
N PRO A 63 2.27 10.74 1.05
CA PRO A 63 2.64 11.56 -0.10
C PRO A 63 3.34 12.87 0.31
N PHE A 64 3.22 13.32 1.57
CA PHE A 64 3.82 14.56 2.07
C PHE A 64 5.25 14.33 2.61
N GLN A 65 6.07 13.64 1.81
CA GLN A 65 7.46 13.28 2.14
C GLN A 65 8.39 14.45 2.46
N GLY A 66 7.99 15.70 2.19
CA GLY A 66 8.78 16.91 2.46
C GLY A 66 8.67 17.46 3.88
N VAL A 67 7.79 16.93 4.74
CA VAL A 67 7.62 17.39 6.13
C VAL A 67 8.43 16.47 7.09
N PRO A 68 9.62 16.88 7.56
CA PRO A 68 10.62 15.95 8.10
C PRO A 68 10.24 15.26 9.42
N THR A 69 9.32 15.82 10.19
CA THR A 69 8.98 15.33 11.53
C THR A 69 7.71 14.46 11.55
N THR A 70 6.92 14.47 10.47
CA THR A 70 5.65 13.73 10.40
C THR A 70 5.64 12.66 9.31
N ASN A 71 6.60 12.70 8.37
CA ASN A 71 6.64 11.72 7.30
C ASN A 71 7.14 10.35 7.77
N PHE A 72 6.48 9.27 7.36
CA PHE A 72 6.87 7.93 7.78
C PHE A 72 8.28 7.53 7.28
N ALA A 73 8.77 8.12 6.19
CA ALA A 73 10.12 7.86 5.71
C ALA A 73 11.21 8.50 6.60
N GLY A 74 10.96 9.72 7.11
CA GLY A 74 11.88 10.48 7.97
C GLY A 74 11.71 10.20 9.47
N ALA A 75 10.57 9.63 9.89
CA ALA A 75 10.35 9.11 11.25
C ALA A 75 11.16 7.82 11.52
N ILE A 76 12.48 7.93 11.53
CA ILE A 76 13.40 6.80 11.75
C ILE A 76 13.31 6.37 13.21
N GLY A 77 12.63 5.26 13.46
CA GLY A 77 12.58 4.56 14.74
C GLY A 77 13.67 3.49 14.91
N PRO A 78 13.65 2.74 16.02
CA PRO A 78 14.59 1.64 16.25
C PRO A 78 14.37 0.49 15.24
N ILE A 79 15.37 -0.38 15.11
CA ILE A 79 15.24 -1.63 14.34
C ILE A 79 14.13 -2.50 14.95
N GLN A 80 13.17 -2.90 14.11
CA GLN A 80 11.98 -3.64 14.55
C GLN A 80 12.20 -5.16 14.56
N ALA A 81 13.13 -5.66 13.75
CA ALA A 81 13.49 -7.08 13.71
C ALA A 81 14.87 -7.26 13.05
N THR A 82 15.57 -8.34 13.42
CA THR A 82 16.83 -8.77 12.78
C THR A 82 16.66 -10.19 12.26
N TYR A 83 17.09 -10.42 11.02
CA TYR A 83 16.94 -11.70 10.33
C TYR A 83 18.24 -12.11 9.66
N ASN A 84 18.42 -13.42 9.50
CA ASN A 84 19.53 -13.95 8.70
C ASN A 84 19.24 -13.79 7.20
N VAL A 85 20.28 -13.57 6.42
CA VAL A 85 20.19 -13.53 4.94
C VAL A 85 19.57 -14.83 4.43
N GLY A 86 18.64 -14.74 3.47
CA GLY A 86 17.95 -15.91 2.92
C GLY A 86 16.88 -16.52 3.82
N ALA A 87 16.65 -15.99 5.03
CA ALA A 87 15.66 -16.53 5.94
C ALA A 87 14.23 -16.37 5.40
N THR A 88 13.37 -17.33 5.74
CA THR A 88 11.93 -17.17 5.63
C THR A 88 11.43 -16.44 6.87
N ILE A 89 10.70 -15.34 6.66
CA ILE A 89 10.19 -14.48 7.74
C ILE A 89 8.65 -14.43 7.72
N PRO A 90 8.01 -14.44 8.89
CA PRO A 90 6.58 -14.17 8.97
C PRO A 90 6.35 -12.66 8.79
N VAL A 91 5.38 -12.33 7.95
CA VAL A 91 4.87 -10.99 7.76
C VAL A 91 3.39 -10.99 8.08
N THR A 92 2.99 -10.20 9.06
CA THR A 92 1.58 -10.06 9.47
C THR A 92 1.10 -8.65 9.19
N PHE A 93 -0.01 -8.53 8.47
CA PHE A 93 -0.69 -7.26 8.24
C PHE A 93 -2.16 -7.36 8.65
N GLN A 94 -2.70 -6.24 9.09
CA GLN A 94 -4.11 -6.06 9.38
C GLN A 94 -4.83 -5.60 8.12
N LEU A 95 -5.98 -6.18 7.82
CA LEU A 95 -6.98 -5.58 6.93
C LEU A 95 -8.17 -5.18 7.80
N THR A 96 -8.52 -3.89 7.82
CA THR A 96 -9.71 -3.37 8.52
C THR A 96 -10.94 -3.32 7.62
N ALA A 97 -10.73 -3.29 6.30
CA ALA A 97 -11.71 -3.70 5.30
C ALA A 97 -11.02 -4.38 4.13
N ASN A 98 -11.66 -5.42 3.60
CA ASN A 98 -11.11 -6.18 2.50
C ASN A 98 -11.65 -5.66 1.17
N HIS A 99 -10.86 -4.85 0.49
CA HIS A 99 -11.17 -4.34 -0.85
C HIS A 99 -10.73 -5.25 -2.00
N GLY A 100 -10.21 -6.43 -1.69
CA GLY A 100 -9.60 -7.33 -2.67
C GLY A 100 -8.36 -6.73 -3.34
N GLY A 101 -7.84 -7.40 -4.36
CA GLY A 101 -6.70 -6.92 -5.13
C GLY A 101 -5.42 -7.67 -4.77
N LYS A 102 -4.30 -6.96 -4.56
CA LYS A 102 -3.02 -7.62 -4.33
C LYS A 102 -2.15 -6.95 -3.29
N ILE A 103 -1.37 -7.77 -2.60
CA ILE A 103 -0.31 -7.34 -1.70
C ILE A 103 1.04 -7.79 -2.26
N VAL A 104 2.03 -6.90 -2.17
CA VAL A 104 3.42 -7.18 -2.51
C VAL A 104 4.32 -6.75 -1.36
N MET A 105 5.27 -7.61 -1.01
CA MET A 105 6.33 -7.28 -0.05
C MET A 105 7.62 -6.98 -0.80
N LYS A 106 8.29 -5.88 -0.45
CA LYS A 106 9.54 -5.45 -1.09
C LYS A 106 10.57 -5.06 -0.05
N LEU A 107 11.84 -5.35 -0.32
CA LEU A 107 12.96 -4.94 0.52
C LEU A 107 13.73 -3.82 -0.16
N CYS A 108 14.27 -2.88 0.60
CA CYS A 108 15.28 -1.96 0.11
C CYS A 108 16.47 -1.99 1.08
N PRO A 109 17.67 -2.46 0.64
CA PRO A 109 18.86 -2.51 1.47
C PRO A 109 19.54 -1.14 1.58
N SER A 110 18.76 -0.13 1.94
CA SER A 110 19.19 1.26 2.06
C SER A 110 18.62 1.87 3.32
N SER A 111 19.33 2.87 3.84
CA SER A 111 18.80 3.73 4.90
C SER A 111 17.53 4.43 4.42
N PRO A 112 16.66 4.87 5.35
CA PRO A 112 15.42 5.55 5.01
C PRO A 112 15.64 6.86 4.27
N ALA A 113 16.72 7.57 4.58
CA ALA A 113 17.08 8.84 3.95
C ALA A 113 17.48 8.69 2.47
N SER A 114 17.89 7.50 2.05
CA SER A 114 18.40 7.23 0.69
C SER A 114 17.54 6.23 -0.09
N ALA A 115 16.46 5.73 0.50
CA ALA A 115 15.58 4.76 -0.14
C ALA A 115 14.73 5.43 -1.24
N THR A 116 14.55 4.70 -2.35
CA THR A 116 13.71 5.11 -3.48
C THR A 116 12.73 4.00 -3.82
N GLN A 117 11.65 4.32 -4.55
CA GLN A 117 10.75 3.27 -5.02
C GLN A 117 11.46 2.27 -5.97
N SER A 118 12.44 2.73 -6.75
CA SER A 118 13.25 1.86 -7.62
C SER A 118 14.08 0.84 -6.83
N CYS A 119 14.58 1.22 -5.65
CA CYS A 119 15.26 0.28 -4.75
C CYS A 119 14.34 -0.87 -4.34
N PHE A 120 13.11 -0.56 -3.88
CA PHE A 120 12.12 -1.58 -3.53
C PHE A 120 11.74 -2.47 -4.70
N ASN A 121 11.53 -1.87 -5.88
CA ASN A 121 11.16 -2.62 -7.09
C ASN A 121 12.27 -3.57 -7.57
N THR A 122 13.52 -3.39 -7.11
CA THR A 122 14.64 -4.30 -7.38
C THR A 122 14.59 -5.58 -6.53
N TYR A 123 13.98 -5.53 -5.34
CA TYR A 123 13.94 -6.67 -4.41
C TYR A 123 12.52 -7.00 -3.93
N PRO A 124 11.61 -7.42 -4.83
CA PRO A 124 10.36 -8.03 -4.41
C PRO A 124 10.62 -9.35 -3.70
N LEU A 125 9.94 -9.59 -2.58
CA LEU A 125 10.07 -10.82 -1.81
C LEU A 125 9.12 -11.88 -2.35
N LYS A 126 9.60 -13.12 -2.41
CA LYS A 126 8.80 -14.27 -2.80
C LYS A 126 8.13 -14.87 -1.58
N ARG A 127 6.88 -15.26 -1.72
CA ARG A 127 6.18 -16.08 -0.74
C ARG A 127 6.83 -17.47 -0.68
N SER A 128 7.02 -17.99 0.53
CA SER A 128 7.68 -19.29 0.73
C SER A 128 6.82 -20.48 0.32
N ASP A 129 5.50 -20.31 0.32
CA ASP A 129 4.53 -21.37 0.02
C ASP A 129 4.25 -21.51 -1.48
N THR A 130 4.19 -20.40 -2.22
CA THR A 130 3.87 -20.39 -3.65
C THR A 130 5.04 -20.05 -4.56
N GLY A 131 6.11 -19.44 -4.03
CA GLY A 131 7.22 -18.90 -4.82
C GLY A 131 6.87 -17.62 -5.60
N THR A 132 5.63 -17.12 -5.50
CA THR A 132 5.16 -15.90 -6.17
C THR A 132 5.48 -14.66 -5.34
N THR A 133 5.62 -13.50 -5.98
CA THR A 133 5.82 -12.21 -5.28
C THR A 133 4.54 -11.59 -4.76
N GLU A 134 3.41 -11.96 -5.36
CA GLU A 134 2.10 -11.37 -5.09
C GLU A 134 1.25 -12.30 -4.21
N TYR A 135 0.51 -11.69 -3.29
CA TYR A 135 -0.63 -12.28 -2.62
C TYR A 135 -1.91 -11.67 -3.17
N TRP A 136 -2.69 -12.47 -3.91
CA TRP A 136 -3.97 -12.04 -4.47
C TRP A 136 -5.10 -12.26 -3.47
N ILE A 137 -5.85 -11.19 -3.19
CA ILE A 137 -7.03 -11.22 -2.32
C ILE A 137 -8.27 -11.29 -3.20
N THR A 138 -8.70 -12.51 -3.51
CA THR A 138 -9.82 -12.80 -4.42
C THR A 138 -11.07 -13.31 -3.71
N THR A 139 -11.02 -13.48 -2.39
CA THR A 139 -12.11 -14.01 -1.57
C THR A 139 -12.20 -13.28 -0.24
N GLY A 140 -13.35 -13.39 0.43
CA GLY A 140 -13.60 -12.81 1.74
C GLY A 140 -14.82 -11.89 1.72
N THR A 141 -15.02 -11.15 2.81
CA THR A 141 -16.10 -10.18 2.96
C THR A 141 -15.52 -8.78 3.02
N TYR A 142 -16.21 -7.81 2.39
CA TYR A 142 -15.81 -6.41 2.46
C TYR A 142 -15.67 -5.91 3.89
N THR A 143 -16.69 -6.20 4.71
CA THR A 143 -16.72 -5.88 6.13
C THR A 143 -16.00 -6.94 6.95
N GLY A 144 -15.19 -6.50 7.91
CA GLY A 144 -14.50 -7.37 8.85
C GLY A 144 -13.04 -6.95 9.03
N SER A 145 -12.55 -7.12 10.25
CA SER A 145 -11.15 -6.86 10.60
C SER A 145 -10.44 -8.21 10.73
N ALA A 146 -9.41 -8.44 9.92
CA ALA A 146 -8.64 -9.69 9.95
C ALA A 146 -7.13 -9.44 9.83
N ALA A 147 -6.37 -10.08 10.71
CA ALA A 147 -4.93 -10.18 10.58
C ALA A 147 -4.59 -11.35 9.64
N VAL A 148 -3.75 -11.10 8.65
CA VAL A 148 -3.27 -12.10 7.70
C VAL A 148 -1.77 -12.26 7.90
N THR A 149 -1.32 -13.50 8.11
CA THR A 149 0.10 -13.82 8.22
C THR A 149 0.54 -14.65 7.02
N LEU A 150 1.58 -14.18 6.33
CA LEU A 150 2.20 -14.86 5.20
C LEU A 150 3.70 -14.97 5.44
N ASN A 151 4.33 -15.97 4.84
CA ASN A 151 5.76 -16.19 4.96
C ASN A 151 6.48 -15.76 3.68
N TYR A 152 7.53 -14.95 3.82
CA TYR A 152 8.31 -14.41 2.70
C TYR A 152 9.79 -14.76 2.85
N VAL A 153 10.45 -15.03 1.73
CA VAL A 153 11.88 -15.36 1.68
C VAL A 153 12.69 -14.10 1.44
N LEU A 154 13.60 -13.78 2.37
CA LEU A 154 14.56 -12.68 2.19
C LEU A 154 15.56 -13.01 1.07
N PRO A 155 16.04 -12.02 0.30
CA PRO A 155 16.93 -12.29 -0.82
C PRO A 155 18.29 -12.84 -0.36
N ALA A 156 18.81 -13.85 -1.05
CA ALA A 156 20.16 -14.33 -0.82
C ALA A 156 21.18 -13.25 -1.20
N GLY A 157 22.26 -13.14 -0.42
CA GLY A 157 23.34 -12.18 -0.66
C GLY A 157 23.00 -10.71 -0.38
N VAL A 158 21.78 -10.40 0.08
CA VAL A 158 21.39 -9.04 0.45
C VAL A 158 21.49 -8.87 1.96
N SER A 159 22.44 -8.03 2.39
CA SER A 159 22.61 -7.61 3.77
C SER A 159 22.61 -6.09 3.88
N CYS A 160 22.13 -5.56 5.00
CA CYS A 160 21.98 -4.13 5.20
C CYS A 160 22.49 -3.74 6.59
N ALA A 161 23.81 -3.54 6.69
CA ALA A 161 24.48 -3.19 7.95
C ALA A 161 23.94 -1.90 8.58
N ASN A 162 23.45 -0.97 7.75
CA ASN A 162 22.89 0.32 8.18
C ASN A 162 21.34 0.31 8.23
N GLY A 163 20.74 -0.88 8.31
CA GLY A 163 19.29 -1.08 8.31
C GLY A 163 18.70 -1.27 6.91
N CYS A 164 17.65 -2.09 6.84
CA CYS A 164 16.80 -2.26 5.66
C CYS A 164 15.45 -1.58 5.88
N LEU A 165 14.79 -1.23 4.78
CA LEU A 165 13.36 -0.97 4.77
C LEU A 165 12.59 -2.17 4.20
N LEU A 166 11.50 -2.53 4.84
CA LEU A 166 10.49 -3.46 4.33
C LEU A 166 9.24 -2.65 3.95
N GLN A 167 8.80 -2.75 2.70
CA GLN A 167 7.60 -2.11 2.19
C GLN A 167 6.49 -3.15 2.05
N TRP A 168 5.36 -2.88 2.70
CA TRP A 168 4.08 -3.55 2.47
C TRP A 168 3.27 -2.66 1.53
N GLU A 169 3.05 -3.13 0.31
CA GLU A 169 2.29 -2.42 -0.71
C GLU A 169 0.97 -3.16 -0.96
N TYR A 170 -0.14 -2.48 -0.72
CA TYR A 170 -1.48 -2.99 -0.99
C TYR A 170 -2.14 -2.18 -2.10
N VAL A 171 -2.30 -2.79 -3.26
CA VAL A 171 -3.09 -2.25 -4.35
C VAL A 171 -4.50 -2.81 -4.24
N ALA A 172 -5.35 -2.07 -3.52
CA ALA A 172 -6.75 -2.39 -3.38
C ALA A 172 -7.47 -2.30 -4.73
N MET A 173 -8.21 -3.34 -5.07
CA MET A 173 -8.86 -3.43 -6.39
C MET A 173 -9.94 -2.35 -6.59
N GLN A 174 -10.55 -1.86 -5.50
CA GLN A 174 -11.49 -0.74 -5.55
C GLN A 174 -10.80 0.62 -5.80
N SER A 175 -9.49 0.72 -5.55
CA SER A 175 -8.72 1.94 -5.84
C SER A 175 -8.38 2.02 -7.32
N CYS A 176 -7.69 1.00 -7.83
CA CYS A 176 -7.38 0.86 -9.23
C CYS A 176 -7.02 -0.60 -9.55
N ILE A 177 -6.92 -0.90 -10.84
CA ILE A 177 -6.56 -2.22 -11.33
C ILE A 177 -5.35 -2.16 -12.25
N GLU A 178 -4.37 -3.01 -11.97
CA GLU A 178 -3.22 -3.18 -12.85
C GLU A 178 -3.54 -4.21 -13.94
N ASN A 179 -2.92 -4.06 -15.11
CA ASN A 179 -3.05 -5.06 -16.16
C ASN A 179 -2.40 -6.37 -15.70
N CYS A 180 -3.17 -7.45 -15.74
CA CYS A 180 -2.70 -8.75 -15.32
C CYS A 180 -3.36 -9.87 -16.14
N ALA A 181 -2.57 -10.88 -16.51
CA ALA A 181 -3.07 -12.05 -17.20
C ALA A 181 -3.94 -12.91 -16.27
N SER A 182 -5.06 -13.44 -16.79
CA SER A 182 -5.99 -14.27 -16.02
C SER A 182 -5.33 -15.49 -15.36
N ALA A 183 -4.30 -16.05 -15.97
CA ALA A 183 -3.53 -17.16 -15.41
C ALA A 183 -2.74 -16.79 -14.13
N VAL A 184 -2.51 -15.50 -13.87
CA VAL A 184 -1.73 -15.00 -12.72
C VAL A 184 -2.65 -14.50 -11.61
N CYS A 185 -3.62 -13.65 -11.92
CA CYS A 185 -4.51 -13.00 -10.94
C CYS A 185 -5.93 -13.56 -10.92
N GLY A 186 -6.20 -14.60 -11.70
CA GLY A 186 -7.51 -15.21 -11.80
C GLY A 186 -8.52 -14.41 -12.63
N PRO A 187 -9.70 -15.01 -12.89
CA PRO A 187 -10.69 -14.46 -13.80
C PRO A 187 -11.23 -13.12 -13.30
N ALA A 188 -11.57 -13.02 -12.01
CA ALA A 188 -12.23 -11.85 -11.45
C ALA A 188 -11.38 -10.58 -11.58
N TYR A 189 -10.10 -10.62 -11.17
CA TYR A 189 -9.20 -9.49 -11.32
C TYR A 189 -8.95 -9.17 -12.79
N SER A 190 -8.64 -10.17 -13.63
CA SER A 190 -8.36 -9.95 -15.05
C SER A 190 -9.52 -9.33 -15.84
N THR A 191 -10.77 -9.53 -15.41
CA THR A 191 -11.97 -8.97 -16.05
C THR A 191 -12.54 -7.75 -15.33
N LYS A 192 -11.80 -7.18 -14.37
CA LYS A 192 -12.19 -5.97 -13.61
C LYS A 192 -13.47 -6.16 -12.78
N TYR A 193 -13.67 -7.37 -12.27
CA TYR A 193 -14.76 -7.72 -11.35
C TYR A 193 -14.21 -7.98 -9.94
N ASN A 194 -14.65 -7.20 -8.96
CA ASN A 194 -14.26 -7.39 -7.56
C ASN A 194 -15.27 -8.30 -6.85
N PRO A 195 -14.92 -9.57 -6.55
CA PRO A 195 -15.85 -10.52 -5.96
C PRO A 195 -16.17 -10.21 -4.48
N ILE A 196 -15.37 -9.35 -3.84
CA ILE A 196 -15.51 -9.02 -2.41
C ILE A 196 -16.46 -7.85 -2.20
N THR A 197 -16.40 -6.85 -3.08
CA THR A 197 -17.28 -5.67 -3.03
C THR A 197 -18.45 -5.76 -4.01
N GLY A 198 -18.43 -6.70 -4.95
CA GLY A 198 -19.40 -6.80 -6.05
C GLY A 198 -19.22 -5.74 -7.15
N GLY A 199 -18.19 -4.90 -7.05
CA GLY A 199 -17.94 -3.83 -8.02
C GLY A 199 -17.55 -4.36 -9.40
N THR A 200 -18.17 -3.79 -10.43
CA THR A 200 -17.81 -3.98 -11.85
C THR A 200 -17.36 -2.62 -12.39
N ASN A 201 -16.38 -2.58 -13.31
CA ASN A 201 -15.82 -1.35 -13.92
C ASN A 201 -14.75 -0.61 -13.10
N MET A 202 -13.77 -1.34 -12.56
CA MET A 202 -12.60 -0.71 -11.91
C MET A 202 -11.72 0.07 -12.91
N VAL A 203 -11.19 1.21 -12.46
CA VAL A 203 -10.29 2.07 -13.25
C VAL A 203 -8.87 1.51 -13.29
N ALA A 204 -8.14 1.73 -14.38
CA ALA A 204 -6.74 1.31 -14.47
C ALA A 204 -5.86 2.10 -13.49
N CYS A 205 -4.86 1.45 -12.90
CA CYS A 205 -3.87 2.18 -12.09
C CYS A 205 -3.12 3.19 -12.96
N PRO A 206 -2.82 4.38 -12.44
CA PRO A 206 -1.95 5.32 -13.14
C PRO A 206 -0.62 4.63 -13.42
N VAL A 207 -0.14 4.72 -14.65
CA VAL A 207 1.23 4.33 -14.93
C VAL A 207 2.11 5.28 -14.13
N ALA A 208 2.94 4.77 -13.22
CA ALA A 208 3.95 5.59 -12.57
C ALA A 208 4.74 6.27 -13.69
N LYS A 209 4.61 7.59 -13.83
CA LYS A 209 5.55 8.34 -14.66
C LYS A 209 6.90 8.05 -14.03
N GLY A 210 7.76 7.31 -14.74
CA GLY A 210 9.16 7.21 -14.35
C GLY A 210 9.75 8.62 -14.21
N PRO A 211 10.93 8.78 -13.59
CA PRO A 211 11.62 10.06 -13.66
C PRO A 211 11.66 10.47 -15.14
N GLU A 212 11.21 11.69 -15.44
CA GLU A 212 11.37 12.25 -16.78
C GLU A 212 12.86 12.16 -17.09
N VAL A 213 13.22 11.21 -17.97
CA VAL A 213 14.54 11.17 -18.55
C VAL A 213 14.51 12.36 -19.51
N THR A 214 14.96 13.51 -19.03
CA THR A 214 15.32 14.61 -19.91
C THR A 214 16.53 14.12 -20.71
N GLU A 215 16.28 13.61 -21.91
CA GLU A 215 17.33 13.45 -22.91
C GLU A 215 17.88 14.84 -23.21
N ASN A 216 19.12 15.09 -22.78
CA ASN A 216 20.00 16.12 -23.33
C ASN A 216 21.04 15.42 -24.19
#